data_AF-A0A970GSP7-F1
#
_entry.id   AF-A0A970GSP7-F1
#
_cell.length_a   1.000
_cell.length_b   1.000
_cell.length_c   1.000
_cell.angle_alpha   90.00
_cell.angle_beta   90.00
_cell.angle_gamma   90.00
#
_symmetry.space_group_name_H-M   'P 1'
#
loop_
_entity.id
_entity.type
_entity.pdbx_description
1 polymer ?
#
loop_
_entity_poly.entity_id
_entity_poly.type
_entity_poly.pdbx_seq_one_letter_code
_entity_poly.pdbx_strand_id
1 'polypeptide(L)' 'MKEAERAITHALAGEIFNKLKDSEYGEISFKGHRVLFESGPRNQNNEPEEATVEVIDQEGYRIGLYNLEFENQE' A
#
# COMPACT_ATOMS: atom_id res chain seq x y z
N MET A 1 8.24 -11.80 10.04
CA MET A 1 7.76 -11.25 8.75
C MET A 1 8.48 -12.01 7.65
N LYS A 2 7.74 -12.58 6.69
CA LYS A 2 8.33 -13.27 5.54
C LYS A 2 8.79 -12.19 4.55
N GLU A 3 10.02 -12.30 4.06
CA GLU A 3 10.65 -11.30 3.16
C GLU A 3 9.80 -10.95 1.93
N ALA A 4 8.97 -11.89 1.47
CA ALA A 4 8.04 -11.69 0.37
C ALA A 4 7.04 -10.54 0.61
N GLU A 5 6.57 -10.35 1.85
CA GLU A 5 5.56 -9.34 2.19
C GLU A 5 6.10 -7.92 2.00
N ARG A 6 7.29 -7.65 2.58
CA ARG A 6 8.00 -6.37 2.41
C ARG A 6 8.40 -6.12 0.96
N ALA A 7 8.80 -7.17 0.23
CA ALA A 7 9.19 -7.05 -1.17
C ALA A 7 8.00 -6.65 -2.07
N ILE A 8 6.80 -7.19 -1.80
CA ILE A 8 5.58 -6.83 -2.53
C ILE A 8 5.24 -5.36 -2.29
N THR A 9 5.24 -4.91 -1.04
CA THR A 9 4.91 -3.51 -0.73
C THR A 9 5.91 -2.54 -1.33
N HIS A 10 7.19 -2.82 -1.17
CA HIS A 10 8.23 -1.93 -1.65
C HIS A 10 8.19 -1.80 -3.18
N ALA A 11 7.94 -2.92 -3.88
CA ALA A 11 7.75 -2.90 -5.33
C ALA A 11 6.50 -2.11 -5.77
N LEU A 12 5.46 -2.05 -4.92
CA LEU A 12 4.18 -1.39 -5.22
C LEU A 12 4.07 0.01 -4.61
N ALA A 13 5.02 0.45 -3.79
CA ALA A 13 4.92 1.67 -3.00
C ALA A 13 4.65 2.91 -3.86
N GLY A 14 5.34 3.05 -5.00
CA GLY A 14 5.10 4.15 -5.93
C GLY A 14 3.72 4.11 -6.59
N GLU A 15 3.18 2.91 -6.88
CA GLU A 15 1.84 2.78 -7.47
C GLU A 15 0.74 3.07 -6.45
N ILE A 16 0.91 2.58 -5.22
CA ILE A 16 0.04 2.88 -4.08
C ILE A 16 0.03 4.38 -3.82
N PHE A 17 1.20 5.01 -3.71
CA PHE A 17 1.34 6.46 -3.52
C PHE A 17 0.58 7.24 -4.59
N ASN A 18 0.82 6.94 -5.87
CA ASN A 18 0.18 7.63 -6.98
C ASN A 18 -1.35 7.51 -6.95
N LYS A 19 -1.89 6.32 -6.66
CA LYS A 19 -3.34 6.13 -6.55
C LYS A 19 -3.94 6.89 -5.37
N LEU A 20 -3.22 6.98 -4.26
CA LEU A 20 -3.66 7.69 -3.07
C LEU A 20 -3.55 9.22 -3.18
N LYS A 21 -2.89 9.76 -4.22
CA LYS A 21 -2.94 11.21 -4.50
C LYS A 21 -4.36 11.68 -4.84
N ASP A 22 -5.13 10.84 -5.52
CA ASP A 22 -6.47 11.16 -6.04
C ASP A 22 -7.61 10.44 -5.28
N SER A 23 -7.28 9.55 -4.33
CA SER A 23 -8.25 8.72 -3.61
C SER A 23 -7.82 8.43 -2.17
N GLU A 24 -8.77 8.16 -1.28
CA GLU A 24 -8.52 7.72 0.10
C GLU A 24 -8.28 6.20 0.19
N TYR A 25 -8.70 5.44 -0.82
CA TYR A 25 -8.59 3.98 -0.86
C TYR A 25 -8.24 3.48 -2.25
N GLY A 26 -7.67 2.28 -2.33
CA GLY A 26 -7.43 1.62 -3.60
C GLY A 26 -7.09 0.15 -3.48
N GLU A 27 -6.99 -0.49 -4.63
CA GLU A 27 -6.56 -1.87 -4.75
C GLU A 27 -5.64 -2.08 -5.95
N ILE A 28 -4.69 -3.00 -5.80
CA ILE A 28 -3.79 -3.48 -6.85
C ILE A 28 -3.75 -5.01 -6.80
N SER A 29 -3.82 -5.65 -7.97
CA SER A 29 -3.58 -7.09 -8.09
C SER A 29 -2.11 -7.36 -8.38
N PHE A 30 -1.43 -8.15 -7.54
CA PHE A 30 0.00 -8.46 -7.70
C PHE A 30 0.31 -9.95 -7.50
N LYS A 31 0.79 -10.61 -8.57
CA LYS A 31 1.20 -12.03 -8.55
C LYS A 31 0.18 -12.96 -7.87
N GLY A 32 -1.10 -12.78 -8.19
CA GLY A 32 -2.19 -13.57 -7.61
C GLY A 32 -2.69 -13.08 -6.25
N HIS A 33 -2.10 -12.05 -5.65
CA HIS A 33 -2.58 -11.44 -4.42
C HIS A 33 -3.38 -10.18 -4.75
N ARG A 34 -4.31 -9.82 -3.87
CA ARG A 34 -4.94 -8.50 -3.85
C ARG A 34 -4.29 -7.68 -2.74
N VAL A 35 -3.82 -6.50 -3.10
CA VAL A 35 -3.23 -5.54 -2.18
C VAL A 35 -4.24 -4.41 -2.06
N LEU A 36 -4.93 -4.36 -0.94
CA LEU A 36 -5.83 -3.26 -0.58
C LEU A 36 -5.04 -2.23 0.21
N PHE A 37 -5.37 -0.96 0.06
CA PHE A 37 -4.71 0.10 0.79
C PHE A 37 -5.62 1.28 1.02
N GLU A 38 -5.38 1.96 2.15
CA GLU A 38 -6.10 3.13 2.61
C GLU A 38 -5.08 4.22 2.98
N SER A 39 -5.35 5.46 2.60
CA SER A 39 -4.55 6.62 2.97
C SER A 39 -4.63 6.85 4.47
N GLY A 40 -3.48 7.03 5.11
CA GLY A 40 -3.42 7.65 6.42
C GLY A 40 -3.34 9.18 6.31
N PRO A 41 -2.67 9.84 7.28
CA PRO A 41 -2.32 11.25 7.24
C PRO A 41 -1.73 11.71 5.91
N ARG A 42 -2.07 12.94 5.57
CA ARG A 42 -1.59 13.65 4.38
C ARG A 42 -0.76 14.86 4.79
N ASN A 43 0.23 15.20 3.98
CA ASN A 43 1.07 16.36 4.17
C ASN A 43 0.33 17.66 3.77
N GLN A 44 1.03 18.79 3.86
CA GLN A 44 0.49 20.12 3.52
C GLN A 44 0.11 20.28 2.04
N ASN A 45 0.65 19.43 1.15
CA ASN A 45 0.32 19.38 -0.28
C ASN A 45 -0.83 18.41 -0.59
N ASN A 46 -1.51 17.88 0.45
CA ASN A 46 -2.54 16.86 0.35
C ASN A 46 -2.04 15.52 -0.22
N GLU A 47 -0.74 15.23 -0.12
CA GLU A 47 -0.16 13.95 -0.53
C GLU A 47 -0.09 12.99 0.66
N PRO A 48 -0.34 11.68 0.46
CA PRO A 48 -0.33 10.70 1.55
C PRO A 48 1.09 10.56 2.12
N GLU A 49 1.22 10.64 3.44
CA GLU A 49 2.49 10.40 4.17
C GLU A 49 2.62 8.93 4.57
N GLU A 50 1.50 8.27 4.84
CA GLU A 50 1.44 6.84 5.11
C GLU A 50 0.20 6.20 4.47
N ALA A 51 0.24 4.89 4.33
CA ALA A 51 -0.90 4.07 3.94
C ALA A 51 -0.96 2.80 4.78
N THR A 52 -2.15 2.42 5.22
CA THR A 52 -2.38 1.06 5.72
C THR A 52 -2.57 0.14 4.54
N VAL A 53 -1.82 -0.95 4.49
CA VAL A 53 -1.82 -1.90 3.37
C VAL A 53 -2.19 -3.29 3.87
N GLU A 54 -3.19 -3.88 3.26
CA GLU A 54 -3.67 -5.23 3.51
C GLU A 54 -3.40 -6.12 2.29
N VAL A 55 -2.79 -7.28 2.53
CA VAL A 55 -2.50 -8.27 1.48
C VAL A 55 -3.41 -9.47 1.67
N ILE A 56 -4.17 -9.80 0.63
CA ILE A 56 -5.13 -10.89 0.57
C ILE A 56 -4.65 -11.90 -0.48
N ASP A 57 -4.65 -13.18 -0.13
CA ASP A 57 -4.32 -14.26 -1.07
C ASP A 57 -5.46 -14.61 -2.03
N GLN A 58 -5.25 -15.62 -2.88
CA GLN A 58 -6.24 -16.07 -3.87
C GLN A 58 -7.48 -16.71 -3.25
N GLU A 59 -7.37 -17.23 -2.03
CA GLU A 59 -8.46 -17.86 -1.31
C GLU A 59 -9.30 -16.84 -0.52
N GLY A 60 -8.84 -15.57 -0.49
CA GLY A 60 -9.52 -14.47 0.18
C GLY A 60 -9.06 -14.26 1.63
N TYR A 61 -7.99 -14.94 2.07
CA TYR A 61 -7.47 -14.77 3.42
C TYR A 61 -6.50 -13.59 3.48
N ARG A 62 -6.64 -12.79 4.55
CA ARG A 62 -5.65 -11.77 4.89
C ARG A 62 -4.37 -12.44 5.34
N ILE A 63 -3.32 -12.30 4.53
CA ILE A 63 -2.00 -12.84 4.81
C ILE A 63 -1.03 -11.78 5.36
N GLY A 64 -1.35 -10.49 5.23
CA GLY A 64 -0.53 -9.41 5.76
C GLY A 64 -1.31 -8.12 6.01
N LEU A 65 -0.90 -7.37 7.02
CA LEU A 65 -1.38 -6.02 7.34
C LEU A 65 -0.21 -5.22 7.91
N TYR A 66 0.12 -4.09 7.30
CA TYR A 66 1.21 -3.22 7.75
C TYR A 66 1.00 -1.78 7.27
N ASN A 67 1.67 -0.85 7.94
CA ASN A 67 1.71 0.55 7.50
C ASN A 67 2.93 0.75 6.60
N LEU A 68 2.69 1.40 5.47
CA LEU A 68 3.70 1.85 4.54
C LEU A 68 3.88 3.36 4.71
N GLU A 69 5.08 3.77 5.11
CA GLU A 69 5.45 5.18 5.13
C GLU A 69 6.03 5.55 3.76
N PHE A 70 5.56 6.64 3.18
CA PHE A 70 6.16 7.21 1.98
C PHE A 70 7.27 8.14 2.44
N GLU A 71 8.53 7.73 2.27
CA GLU A 71 9.64 8.65 2.46
C GLU A 71 9.43 9.82 1.49
N ASN A 72 9.26 11.03 2.02
CA ASN A 72 9.20 12.26 1.22
C ASN A 72 10.39 12.24 0.27
N GLN A 73 10.14 11.90 -1.00
CA GLN A 73 11.16 11.98 -2.03
C GLN A 73 11.34 13.46 -2.34
N GLU A 74 12.14 14.14 -1.51
CA GLU A 74 12.72 15.44 -1.86
C GLU A 74 13.66 15.32 -3.07
#